data_AF-A0A1H0R9P6-F1
#
_entry.id   AF-A0A1H0R9P6-F1
#
_cell.length_a   1.000
_cell.length_b   1.000
_cell.length_c   1.000
_cell.angle_alpha   90.00
_cell.angle_beta   90.00
_cell.angle_gamma   90.00
#
_symmetry.space_group_name_H-M   'P 1'
#
loop_
_entity.id
_entity.type
_entity.pdbx_description
1 polymer ?
#
loop_
_entity_poly.entity_id
_entity_poly.type
_entity_poly.pdbx_seq_one_letter_code
_entity_poly.pdbx_strand_id
1 'polypeptide(L)'
;MTGQIVRHAGQIESVRVRFAAVTKASAVVVGDETVYGRLCRWVIDAVLEKHARQDELVSYVEENLRLIVAGLYDLYGVRQPAADPVREAAVPSLVAPVEPAAGSAMEQIGPLKDVLDDLTGLPDVIAAHAMTWYNIALAQRDMAAELEAFLEHDVPGWTGCEEHLRLMGHNIEAIRGLSAVSAAFGEITESVGVLVAQTRRLVRELVISLAVAPSDGTLWRLACRIAVYGVALDATLTHLEQRLDG
;
A
#
# COMPACT_ATOMS: atom_id res chain seq x y z
N MET A 1 4.82 -30.11 -26.30
CA MET A 1 5.63 -28.88 -26.16
C MET A 1 4.81 -27.62 -26.46
N THR A 2 4.29 -27.42 -27.67
CA THR A 2 3.47 -26.22 -28.01
C THR A 2 2.31 -25.95 -27.04
N GLY A 3 1.51 -26.97 -26.68
CA GLY A 3 0.40 -26.79 -25.72
C GLY A 3 0.84 -26.45 -24.29
N GLN A 4 2.06 -26.82 -23.89
CA GLN A 4 2.64 -26.48 -22.58
C GLN A 4 3.06 -25.01 -22.55
N ILE A 5 3.59 -24.50 -23.66
CA ILE A 5 4.07 -23.13 -23.77
C ILE A 5 2.92 -22.14 -23.87
N VAL A 6 1.88 -22.48 -24.64
CA VAL A 6 0.65 -21.67 -24.70
C VAL A 6 -0.01 -21.58 -23.33
N ARG A 7 -0.02 -22.69 -22.56
CA ARG A 7 -0.53 -22.69 -21.18
C ARG A 7 0.30 -21.78 -20.28
N HIS A 8 1.63 -21.92 -20.32
CA HIS A 8 2.55 -21.11 -19.54
C HIS A 8 2.41 -19.61 -19.87
N ALA A 9 2.31 -19.26 -21.15
CA ALA A 9 2.06 -17.89 -21.59
C ALA A 9 0.71 -17.37 -21.05
N GLY A 10 -0.34 -18.19 -21.04
CA GLY A 10 -1.63 -17.86 -20.44
C GLY A 10 -1.58 -17.67 -18.92
N GLN A 11 -0.71 -18.41 -18.23
CA GLN A 11 -0.46 -18.27 -16.79
C GLN A 11 0.30 -16.98 -16.47
N ILE A 12 1.36 -16.64 -17.21
CA ILE A 12 2.05 -15.34 -17.07
C ILE A 12 1.06 -14.20 -17.34
N GLU A 13 0.23 -14.34 -18.36
CA GLU A 13 -0.79 -13.35 -18.71
C GLU A 13 -1.90 -13.21 -17.65
N SER A 14 -2.14 -14.23 -16.79
CA SER A 14 -3.04 -14.09 -15.64
C SER A 14 -2.39 -13.33 -14.47
N VAL A 15 -1.07 -13.41 -14.32
CA VAL A 15 -0.32 -12.56 -13.39
C VAL A 15 -0.33 -11.12 -13.88
N ARG A 16 0.03 -10.89 -15.16
CA ARG A 16 0.13 -9.55 -15.72
C ARG A 16 -1.14 -8.71 -15.54
N VAL A 17 -2.32 -9.27 -15.80
CA VAL A 17 -3.59 -8.52 -15.67
C VAL A 17 -3.89 -8.05 -14.24
N ARG A 18 -3.30 -8.67 -13.21
CA ARG A 18 -3.50 -8.26 -11.81
C ARG A 18 -2.74 -6.98 -11.46
N PHE A 19 -1.73 -6.57 -12.25
CA PHE A 19 -1.05 -5.29 -12.05
C PHE A 19 -1.99 -4.09 -12.21
N ALA A 20 -3.04 -4.20 -13.04
CA ALA A 20 -4.05 -3.15 -13.15
C ALA A 20 -4.75 -2.86 -11.80
N ALA A 21 -4.97 -3.89 -10.97
CA ALA A 21 -5.53 -3.69 -9.63
C ALA A 21 -4.53 -3.05 -8.66
N VAL A 22 -3.23 -3.33 -8.82
CA VAL A 22 -2.15 -2.65 -8.09
C VAL A 22 -2.14 -1.17 -8.41
N THR A 23 -2.05 -0.81 -9.69
CA THR A 23 -2.02 0.60 -10.14
C THR A 23 -3.30 1.35 -9.76
N LYS A 24 -4.47 0.70 -9.88
CA LYS A 24 -5.73 1.31 -9.47
C LYS A 24 -5.78 1.59 -7.96
N ALA A 25 -5.29 0.64 -7.15
CA ALA A 25 -5.31 0.78 -5.71
C ALA A 25 -4.30 1.81 -5.20
N SER A 26 -3.09 1.85 -5.75
CA SER A 26 -2.09 2.87 -5.40
C SER A 26 -2.56 4.28 -5.75
N ALA A 27 -3.17 4.46 -6.92
CA ALA A 27 -3.72 5.75 -7.36
C ALA A 27 -4.80 6.30 -6.40
N VAL A 28 -5.60 5.44 -5.77
CA VAL A 28 -6.62 5.85 -4.78
C VAL A 28 -5.96 6.42 -3.53
N VAL A 29 -4.85 5.84 -3.07
CA VAL A 29 -4.15 6.32 -1.87
C VAL A 29 -3.41 7.64 -2.13
N VAL A 30 -2.92 7.82 -3.36
CA VAL A 30 -2.12 8.98 -3.78
C VAL A 30 -2.97 10.19 -4.16
N GLY A 31 -4.14 9.96 -4.76
CA GLY A 31 -5.00 11.03 -5.28
C GLY A 31 -5.70 11.88 -4.22
N ASP A 32 -5.63 11.52 -2.93
CA ASP A 32 -6.31 12.22 -1.84
C ASP A 32 -5.34 12.82 -0.81
N GLU A 33 -4.58 13.82 -1.24
CA GLU A 33 -3.65 14.58 -0.38
C GLU A 33 -4.35 15.34 0.76
N THR A 34 -5.68 15.48 0.71
CA THR A 34 -6.46 16.17 1.75
C THR A 34 -6.75 15.29 2.96
N VAL A 35 -6.54 13.98 2.84
CA VAL A 35 -6.68 13.01 3.93
C VAL A 35 -5.66 13.25 5.03
N TYR A 36 -4.48 13.76 4.70
CA TYR A 36 -3.41 13.96 5.67
C TYR A 36 -3.41 15.42 6.11
N GLY A 37 -3.74 15.64 7.39
CA GLY A 37 -3.81 16.98 7.96
C GLY A 37 -2.45 17.66 7.96
N ARG A 38 -2.44 18.96 8.25
CA ARG A 38 -1.21 19.78 8.16
C ARG A 38 -0.01 19.20 8.89
N LEU A 39 -0.20 18.51 10.02
CA LEU A 39 0.91 17.92 10.79
C LEU A 39 1.56 16.72 10.12
N CYS A 40 0.81 15.96 9.31
CA CYS A 40 1.27 14.72 8.71
C CYS A 40 1.63 14.86 7.22
N ARG A 41 1.41 16.04 6.64
CA ARG A 41 1.67 16.32 5.22
C ARG A 41 3.09 15.96 4.76
N TRP A 42 4.10 16.25 5.58
CA TRP A 42 5.50 15.97 5.26
C TRP A 42 5.78 14.48 5.00
N VAL A 43 5.08 13.56 5.70
CA VAL A 43 5.24 12.12 5.48
C VAL A 43 4.74 11.73 4.10
N ILE A 44 3.67 12.37 3.65
CA ILE A 44 3.07 12.09 2.35
C ILE A 44 3.92 12.62 1.22
N ASP A 45 4.49 13.81 1.36
CA ASP A 45 5.41 14.33 0.33
C ASP A 45 6.57 13.35 0.08
N ALA A 46 7.12 12.75 1.14
CA ALA A 46 8.18 11.75 1.03
C ALA A 46 7.70 10.41 0.45
N VAL A 47 6.52 9.92 0.85
CA VAL A 47 5.91 8.70 0.30
C VAL A 47 5.56 8.87 -1.18
N LEU A 48 5.04 10.03 -1.59
CA LEU A 48 4.70 10.34 -2.98
C LEU A 48 5.92 10.31 -3.90
N GLU A 49 7.06 10.85 -3.46
CA GLU A 49 8.30 10.77 -4.24
C GLU A 49 8.74 9.31 -4.46
N LYS A 50 8.74 8.51 -3.39
CA LYS A 50 9.10 7.08 -3.48
C LYS A 50 8.07 6.31 -4.33
N HIS A 51 6.80 6.68 -4.26
CA HIS A 51 5.73 6.04 -5.01
C HIS A 51 5.84 6.29 -6.52
N ALA A 52 6.19 7.51 -6.94
CA ALA A 52 6.42 7.79 -8.36
C ALA A 52 7.47 6.85 -8.97
N ARG A 53 8.56 6.57 -8.24
CA ARG A 53 9.58 5.58 -8.65
C ARG A 53 9.03 4.15 -8.65
N GLN A 54 8.15 3.82 -7.72
CA GLN A 54 7.49 2.51 -7.66
C GLN A 54 6.58 2.28 -8.88
N ASP A 55 5.83 3.30 -9.30
CA ASP A 55 4.94 3.21 -10.46
C ASP A 55 5.71 2.94 -11.77
N GLU A 56 6.89 3.55 -11.93
CA GLU A 56 7.78 3.27 -13.06
C GLU A 56 8.21 1.79 -13.09
N LEU A 57 8.58 1.23 -11.94
CA LEU A 57 8.97 -0.18 -11.82
C LEU A 57 7.79 -1.13 -12.06
N VAL A 58 6.60 -0.78 -11.55
CA VAL A 58 5.35 -1.53 -11.82
C VAL A 58 5.10 -1.58 -13.32
N SER A 59 5.14 -0.42 -14.00
CA SER A 59 4.91 -0.35 -15.44
C SER A 59 5.98 -1.13 -16.23
N TYR A 60 7.24 -1.08 -15.80
CA TYR A 60 8.33 -1.81 -16.45
C TYR A 60 8.14 -3.34 -16.35
N VAL A 61 7.79 -3.84 -15.16
CA VAL A 61 7.53 -5.26 -14.96
C VAL A 61 6.31 -5.71 -15.75
N GLU A 62 5.21 -4.96 -15.71
CA GLU A 62 4.00 -5.31 -16.47
C GLU A 62 4.30 -5.40 -17.98
N GLU A 63 5.05 -4.43 -18.51
CA GLU A 63 5.44 -4.40 -19.92
C GLU A 63 6.38 -5.57 -20.27
N ASN A 64 7.35 -5.89 -19.42
CA ASN A 64 8.21 -7.06 -19.62
C ASN A 64 7.41 -8.35 -19.67
N LEU A 65 6.46 -8.56 -18.75
CA LEU A 65 5.60 -9.74 -18.77
C LEU A 65 4.75 -9.78 -20.05
N ARG A 66 4.25 -8.64 -20.51
CA ARG A 66 3.52 -8.52 -21.79
C ARG A 66 4.39 -8.96 -22.97
N LEU A 67 5.63 -8.49 -23.03
CA LEU A 67 6.58 -8.84 -24.10
C LEU A 67 6.98 -10.31 -24.06
N ILE A 68 7.17 -10.88 -22.86
CA ILE A 68 7.44 -12.32 -22.68
C ILE A 68 6.26 -13.15 -23.20
N VAL A 69 5.03 -12.81 -22.82
CA VAL A 69 3.83 -13.49 -23.33
C VAL A 69 3.75 -13.42 -24.85
N ALA A 70 3.91 -12.23 -25.44
CA ALA A 70 3.89 -12.06 -26.89
C ALA A 70 4.98 -12.90 -27.59
N GLY A 71 6.22 -12.86 -27.08
CA GLY A 71 7.34 -13.63 -27.61
C GLY A 71 7.11 -15.15 -27.56
N LEU A 72 6.48 -15.66 -26.49
CA LEU A 72 6.13 -17.08 -26.37
C LEU A 72 5.07 -17.50 -27.39
N TYR A 73 4.09 -16.65 -27.70
CA TYR A 73 3.09 -16.92 -28.73
C TYR A 73 3.71 -16.88 -30.14
N ASP A 74 4.54 -15.88 -30.42
CA ASP A 74 5.19 -15.68 -31.71
C ASP A 74 6.17 -16.82 -32.05
N LEU A 75 6.99 -17.26 -31.08
CA LEU A 75 7.97 -18.33 -31.30
C LEU A 75 7.33 -19.66 -31.74
N TYR A 76 6.07 -19.89 -31.39
CA TYR A 76 5.32 -21.08 -31.76
C TYR A 76 4.26 -20.85 -32.84
N GLY A 77 4.20 -19.65 -33.42
CA GLY A 77 3.26 -19.31 -34.48
C GLY A 77 1.79 -19.43 -34.05
N VAL A 78 1.51 -19.29 -32.75
CA VAL A 78 0.16 -19.35 -32.19
C VAL A 78 -0.34 -17.92 -32.00
N ARG A 79 -1.51 -17.60 -32.57
CA ARG A 79 -2.13 -16.30 -32.35
C ARG A 79 -2.45 -16.11 -30.87
N GLN A 80 -1.99 -15.02 -30.28
CA GLN A 80 -2.37 -14.64 -28.92
C GLN A 80 -3.90 -14.47 -28.82
N PRO A 81 -4.53 -15.02 -27.77
CA PRO A 81 -5.95 -14.79 -27.48
C PRO A 81 -6.23 -13.29 -27.35
N ALA A 82 -7.42 -12.86 -27.76
CA ALA A 82 -7.86 -11.50 -27.46
C ALA A 82 -7.98 -11.30 -25.95
N ALA A 83 -7.77 -10.06 -25.48
CA ALA A 83 -8.00 -9.69 -24.09
C ALA A 83 -9.41 -10.09 -23.66
N ASP A 84 -9.53 -10.66 -22.46
CA ASP A 84 -10.80 -11.07 -21.88
C ASP A 84 -11.24 -9.99 -20.86
N PRO A 85 -12.18 -9.10 -21.24
CA PRO A 85 -12.62 -8.02 -20.36
C PRO A 85 -13.35 -8.54 -19.11
N VAL A 86 -13.92 -9.76 -19.16
CA VAL A 86 -14.56 -10.36 -17.99
C VAL A 86 -13.51 -10.78 -16.98
N ARG A 87 -12.40 -11.37 -17.45
CA ARG A 87 -11.28 -11.75 -16.58
C ARG A 87 -10.62 -10.53 -15.95
N GLU A 88 -10.46 -9.44 -16.70
CA GLU A 88 -9.95 -8.17 -16.18
C GLU A 88 -10.90 -7.56 -15.13
N ALA A 89 -12.22 -7.57 -15.39
CA ALA A 89 -13.22 -7.07 -14.46
C ALA A 89 -13.36 -7.94 -13.19
N ALA A 90 -13.01 -9.23 -13.28
CA ALA A 90 -13.07 -10.17 -12.17
C ALA A 90 -11.87 -10.06 -11.20
N VAL A 91 -10.83 -9.26 -11.53
CA VAL A 91 -9.70 -9.05 -10.63
C VAL A 91 -10.21 -8.35 -9.35
N PRO A 92 -9.99 -8.94 -8.15
CA PRO A 92 -10.43 -8.33 -6.90
C PRO A 92 -9.81 -6.95 -6.68
N SER A 93 -10.60 -6.04 -6.10
CA SER A 93 -10.08 -4.74 -5.64
C SER A 93 -9.10 -4.95 -4.48
N LEU A 94 -7.98 -4.23 -4.53
CA LEU A 94 -7.01 -4.16 -3.44
C LEU A 94 -7.28 -2.97 -2.50
N VAL A 95 -8.17 -2.05 -2.89
CA VAL A 95 -8.59 -0.90 -2.07
C VAL A 95 -9.36 -1.41 -0.86
N ALA A 96 -8.88 -1.09 0.34
CA ALA A 96 -9.59 -1.38 1.57
C ALA A 96 -10.76 -0.39 1.76
N PRO A 97 -11.91 -0.87 2.26
CA PRO A 97 -13.02 0.02 2.59
C PRO A 97 -12.67 0.93 3.78
N VAL A 98 -13.26 2.12 3.80
CA VAL A 98 -13.20 3.03 4.96
C VAL A 98 -14.24 2.56 5.98
N GLU A 99 -13.77 2.06 7.12
CA GLU A 99 -14.62 1.66 8.24
C GLU A 99 -14.60 2.75 9.31
N PRO A 100 -15.77 3.26 9.75
CA PRO A 100 -15.81 4.31 10.77
C PRO A 100 -15.29 3.78 12.11
N ALA A 101 -14.36 4.50 12.74
CA ALA A 101 -13.92 4.13 14.08
C ALA A 101 -15.09 4.21 15.07
N ALA A 102 -15.31 3.16 15.86
CA ALA A 102 -16.42 3.00 16.81
C ALA A 102 -16.50 4.08 17.93
N GLY A 103 -15.68 5.13 17.90
CA GLY A 103 -15.53 6.18 18.91
C GLY A 103 -16.50 7.36 18.80
N SER A 104 -17.73 7.17 18.30
CA SER A 104 -18.67 8.26 17.98
C SER A 104 -19.56 8.73 19.15
N ALA A 105 -18.97 9.00 20.32
CA ALA A 105 -19.71 9.58 21.45
C ALA A 105 -19.30 11.03 21.80
N MET A 106 -18.17 11.53 21.30
CA MET A 106 -17.65 12.88 21.63
C MET A 106 -17.36 13.78 20.44
N GLU A 107 -17.63 13.32 19.21
CA GLU A 107 -17.40 14.07 17.97
C GLU A 107 -18.54 15.04 17.61
N GLN A 108 -19.52 15.24 18.50
CA GLN A 108 -20.66 16.13 18.27
C GLN A 108 -20.33 17.62 18.41
N ILE A 109 -19.13 18.00 18.86
CA ILE A 109 -18.69 19.41 18.84
C ILE A 109 -18.04 19.69 17.49
N GLY A 110 -18.88 19.96 16.48
CA GLY A 110 -18.46 20.18 15.08
C GLY A 110 -17.20 21.04 14.92
N PRO A 111 -17.11 22.23 15.56
CA PRO A 111 -15.94 23.11 15.38
C PRO A 111 -14.60 22.49 15.80
N LEU A 112 -14.58 21.66 16.86
CA LEU A 112 -13.35 21.02 17.33
C LEU A 112 -12.97 19.85 16.41
N LYS A 113 -13.97 19.11 15.91
CA LYS A 113 -13.77 18.05 14.93
C LYS A 113 -13.13 18.61 13.67
N ASP A 114 -13.70 19.68 13.10
CA ASP A 114 -13.19 20.29 11.87
C ASP A 114 -11.73 20.75 12.03
N VAL A 115 -11.38 21.36 13.17
CA VAL A 115 -10.00 21.75 13.48
C VAL A 115 -9.08 20.53 13.60
N LEU A 116 -9.53 19.45 14.23
CA LEU A 116 -8.73 18.23 14.36
C LEU A 116 -8.57 17.49 13.03
N ASP A 117 -9.60 17.45 12.21
CA ASP A 117 -9.57 16.86 10.87
C ASP A 117 -8.59 17.64 9.98
N ASP A 118 -8.64 18.97 10.01
CA ASP A 118 -7.70 19.85 9.29
C ASP A 118 -6.26 19.74 9.82
N LEU A 119 -6.07 19.61 11.14
CA LEU A 119 -4.75 19.52 11.76
C LEU A 119 -4.10 18.14 11.54
N THR A 120 -4.87 17.07 11.71
CA THR A 120 -4.33 15.69 11.81
C THR A 120 -4.73 14.78 10.65
N GLY A 121 -5.75 15.12 9.86
CA GLY A 121 -6.21 14.30 8.73
C GLY A 121 -7.32 13.33 9.12
N LEU A 122 -7.80 12.47 8.25
CA LEU A 122 -8.95 11.60 8.51
C LEU A 122 -8.50 10.20 8.96
N PRO A 123 -8.73 9.79 10.23
CA PRO A 123 -8.07 8.63 10.80
C PRO A 123 -8.53 7.32 10.16
N ASP A 124 -9.83 7.21 9.87
CA ASP A 124 -10.43 6.03 9.24
C ASP A 124 -9.95 5.87 7.79
N VAL A 125 -9.74 6.98 7.09
CA VAL A 125 -9.22 6.97 5.72
C VAL A 125 -7.73 6.62 5.70
N ILE A 126 -6.93 7.18 6.63
CA ILE A 126 -5.52 6.83 6.79
C ILE A 126 -5.36 5.33 7.10
N ALA A 127 -6.20 4.77 7.96
CA ALA A 127 -6.20 3.33 8.25
C ALA A 127 -6.55 2.49 7.00
N ALA A 128 -7.54 2.91 6.21
CA ALA A 128 -7.88 2.26 4.95
C ALA A 128 -6.73 2.36 3.91
N HIS A 129 -6.01 3.48 3.87
CA HIS A 129 -4.83 3.64 3.01
C HIS A 129 -3.69 2.70 3.42
N ALA A 130 -3.39 2.58 4.72
CA ALA A 130 -2.40 1.63 5.22
C ALA A 130 -2.76 0.18 4.82
N MET A 131 -4.02 -0.21 5.01
CA MET A 131 -4.51 -1.53 4.63
C MET A 131 -4.45 -1.76 3.11
N THR A 132 -4.73 -0.73 2.31
CA THR A 132 -4.62 -0.80 0.84
C THR A 132 -3.17 -1.09 0.42
N TRP A 133 -2.18 -0.45 1.03
CA TRP A 133 -0.77 -0.74 0.80
C TRP A 133 -0.39 -2.17 1.16
N TYR A 134 -0.87 -2.68 2.31
CA TYR A 134 -0.65 -4.07 2.69
C TYR A 134 -1.29 -5.07 1.72
N ASN A 135 -2.51 -4.78 1.23
CA ASN A 135 -3.16 -5.61 0.21
C ASN A 135 -2.34 -5.64 -1.09
N ILE A 136 -1.80 -4.50 -1.53
CA ILE A 136 -0.90 -4.42 -2.69
C ILE A 136 0.36 -5.26 -2.46
N ALA A 137 1.00 -5.12 -1.29
CA ALA A 137 2.20 -5.86 -0.94
C ALA A 137 1.98 -7.38 -0.99
N LEU A 138 0.86 -7.85 -0.42
CA LEU A 138 0.48 -9.26 -0.44
C LEU A 138 0.22 -9.75 -1.87
N ALA A 139 -0.56 -9.00 -2.65
CA ALA A 139 -0.85 -9.36 -4.04
C ALA A 139 0.44 -9.46 -4.88
N GLN A 140 1.38 -8.53 -4.72
CA GLN A 140 2.68 -8.58 -5.39
C GLN A 140 3.50 -9.81 -4.97
N ARG A 141 3.55 -10.13 -3.68
CA ARG A 141 4.26 -11.32 -3.18
C ARG A 141 3.67 -12.60 -3.75
N ASP A 142 2.34 -12.70 -3.78
CA ASP A 142 1.64 -13.87 -4.31
C ASP A 142 1.86 -14.00 -5.83
N MET A 143 1.82 -12.89 -6.58
CA MET A 143 2.17 -12.87 -8.00
C MET A 143 3.60 -13.36 -8.27
N ALA A 144 4.58 -12.94 -7.48
CA ALA A 144 5.96 -13.40 -7.61
C ALA A 144 6.09 -14.91 -7.35
N ALA A 145 5.46 -15.41 -6.29
CA ALA A 145 5.46 -16.82 -5.93
C ALA A 145 4.76 -17.69 -6.99
N GLU A 146 3.65 -17.21 -7.56
CA GLU A 146 2.97 -17.90 -8.65
C GLU A 146 3.82 -17.99 -9.91
N LEU A 147 4.50 -16.89 -10.30
CA LEU A 147 5.41 -16.91 -11.45
C LEU A 147 6.54 -17.94 -11.25
N GLU A 148 7.13 -18.01 -10.06
CA GLU A 148 8.13 -19.04 -9.75
C GLU A 148 7.56 -20.45 -9.89
N ALA A 149 6.39 -20.71 -9.32
CA ALA A 149 5.74 -22.00 -9.43
C ALA A 149 5.44 -22.39 -10.89
N PHE A 150 5.07 -21.43 -11.74
CA PHE A 150 4.88 -21.68 -13.17
C PHE A 150 6.21 -22.04 -13.86
N LEU A 151 7.32 -21.39 -13.51
CA LEU A 151 8.63 -21.75 -14.06
C LEU A 151 9.04 -23.16 -13.65
N GLU A 152 8.91 -23.48 -12.37
CA GLU A 152 9.27 -24.80 -11.83
C GLU A 152 8.44 -25.93 -12.46
N HIS A 153 7.17 -25.68 -12.75
CA HIS A 153 6.28 -26.69 -13.29
C HIS A 153 6.34 -26.80 -14.82
N ASP A 154 6.33 -25.67 -15.53
CA ASP A 154 6.11 -25.66 -16.97
C ASP A 154 7.39 -25.67 -17.79
N VAL A 155 8.51 -25.16 -17.28
CA VAL A 155 9.74 -24.96 -18.06
C VAL A 155 10.69 -26.17 -18.10
N PRO A 156 10.70 -27.12 -17.13
CA PRO A 156 11.59 -28.28 -17.21
C PRO A 156 11.47 -29.04 -18.55
N GLY A 157 12.61 -29.26 -19.19
CA GLY A 157 12.69 -29.96 -20.49
C GLY A 157 12.50 -29.07 -21.72
N TRP A 158 12.32 -27.75 -21.57
CA TRP A 158 12.36 -26.82 -22.68
C TRP A 158 13.80 -26.61 -23.15
N THR A 159 14.05 -26.83 -24.45
CA THR A 159 15.33 -26.52 -25.07
C THR A 159 15.52 -25.00 -25.13
N GLY A 160 16.67 -24.49 -24.66
CA GLY A 160 16.97 -23.05 -24.68
C GLY A 160 16.22 -22.22 -23.63
N CYS A 161 15.74 -22.83 -22.54
CA CYS A 161 14.99 -22.15 -21.48
C CYS A 161 15.81 -21.17 -20.63
N GLU A 162 17.13 -21.21 -20.70
CA GLU A 162 18.04 -20.43 -19.85
C GLU A 162 17.71 -18.93 -19.88
N GLU A 163 17.52 -18.37 -21.07
CA GLU A 163 17.21 -16.94 -21.23
C GLU A 163 15.80 -16.60 -20.70
N HIS A 164 14.82 -17.48 -20.92
CA HIS A 164 13.47 -17.31 -20.38
C HIS A 164 13.49 -17.32 -18.84
N LEU A 165 14.19 -18.28 -18.24
CA LEU A 165 14.36 -18.37 -16.79
C LEU A 165 15.07 -17.13 -16.23
N ARG A 166 16.11 -16.65 -16.91
CA ARG A 166 16.85 -15.43 -16.51
C ARG A 166 15.96 -14.19 -16.54
N LEU A 167 15.24 -13.95 -17.64
CA LEU A 167 14.33 -12.81 -17.78
C LEU A 167 13.19 -12.86 -16.75
N MET A 168 12.60 -14.03 -16.56
CA MET A 168 11.54 -14.22 -15.57
C MET A 168 12.06 -14.03 -14.15
N GLY A 169 13.27 -14.52 -13.83
CA GLY A 169 13.91 -14.30 -12.53
C GLY A 169 14.09 -12.82 -12.20
N HIS A 170 14.50 -11.99 -13.16
CA HIS A 170 14.58 -10.54 -12.96
C HIS A 170 13.22 -9.90 -12.66
N ASN A 171 12.15 -10.33 -13.35
CA ASN A 171 10.80 -9.81 -13.10
C ASN A 171 10.29 -10.25 -11.72
N ILE A 172 10.48 -11.52 -11.34
CA ILE A 172 10.10 -12.04 -10.03
C ILE A 172 10.80 -11.25 -8.90
N GLU A 173 12.10 -11.00 -9.04
CA GLU A 173 12.84 -10.23 -8.04
C GLU A 173 12.39 -8.77 -7.97
N ALA A 174 12.11 -8.14 -9.11
CA ALA A 174 11.53 -6.81 -9.15
C ALA A 174 10.17 -6.74 -8.44
N ILE A 175 9.30 -7.74 -8.64
CA ILE A 175 7.99 -7.83 -7.96
C ILE A 175 8.15 -8.00 -6.45
N ARG A 176 9.13 -8.79 -5.99
CA ARG A 176 9.46 -8.91 -4.57
C ARG A 176 9.93 -7.59 -3.97
N GLY A 177 10.80 -6.87 -4.67
CA GLY A 177 11.22 -5.52 -4.29
C GLY A 177 10.03 -4.56 -4.17
N LEU A 178 9.13 -4.59 -5.16
CA LEU A 178 7.89 -3.81 -5.14
C LEU A 178 6.99 -4.16 -3.95
N SER A 179 6.85 -5.45 -3.62
CA SER A 179 6.10 -5.92 -2.46
C SER A 179 6.68 -5.37 -1.15
N ALA A 180 8.00 -5.40 -1.00
CA ALA A 180 8.67 -4.84 0.18
C ALA A 180 8.46 -3.32 0.31
N VAL A 181 8.51 -2.58 -0.80
CA VAL A 181 8.23 -1.13 -0.83
C VAL A 181 6.78 -0.85 -0.47
N SER A 182 5.82 -1.57 -1.04
CA SER A 182 4.40 -1.43 -0.70
C SER A 182 4.14 -1.71 0.78
N ALA A 183 4.77 -2.73 1.36
CA ALA A 183 4.66 -3.03 2.79
C ALA A 183 5.24 -1.89 3.64
N ALA A 184 6.36 -1.31 3.23
CA ALA A 184 6.93 -0.15 3.90
C ALA A 184 6.00 1.06 3.87
N PHE A 185 5.31 1.33 2.75
CA PHE A 185 4.28 2.36 2.69
C PHE A 185 3.09 2.08 3.60
N GLY A 186 2.68 0.81 3.72
CA GLY A 186 1.66 0.40 4.69
C GLY A 186 2.06 0.73 6.12
N GLU A 187 3.28 0.37 6.51
CA GLU A 187 3.83 0.61 7.86
C GLU A 187 3.99 2.10 8.18
N ILE A 188 4.50 2.88 7.22
CA ILE A 188 4.62 4.34 7.35
C ILE A 188 3.23 4.97 7.52
N THR A 189 2.26 4.58 6.68
CA THR A 189 0.89 5.11 6.73
C THR A 189 0.19 4.72 8.03
N GLU A 190 0.38 3.49 8.50
CA GLU A 190 -0.14 3.02 9.79
C GLU A 190 0.45 3.81 10.96
N SER A 191 1.77 4.05 10.93
CA SER A 191 2.46 4.86 11.94
C SER A 191 1.94 6.30 11.97
N VAL A 192 1.65 6.90 10.81
CA VAL A 192 0.94 8.18 10.73
C VAL A 192 -0.44 8.09 11.39
N GLY A 193 -1.21 7.04 11.12
CA GLY A 193 -2.50 6.80 11.77
C GLY A 193 -2.40 6.77 13.30
N VAL A 194 -1.34 6.15 13.84
CA VAL A 194 -1.06 6.15 15.29
C VAL A 194 -0.81 7.56 15.82
N LEU A 195 0.04 8.36 15.15
CA LEU A 195 0.31 9.75 15.51
C LEU A 195 -0.97 10.60 15.58
N VAL A 196 -1.82 10.41 14.57
CA VAL A 196 -3.10 11.10 14.43
C VAL A 196 -4.05 10.71 15.57
N ALA A 197 -4.18 9.42 15.87
CA ALA A 197 -5.01 8.93 16.96
C ALA A 197 -4.54 9.44 18.33
N GLN A 198 -3.22 9.44 18.57
CA GLN A 198 -2.62 9.96 19.80
C GLN A 198 -2.90 11.46 19.97
N THR A 199 -2.70 12.25 18.92
CA THR A 199 -2.95 13.70 18.93
C THR A 199 -4.42 14.01 19.23
N ARG A 200 -5.34 13.30 18.56
CA ARG A 200 -6.78 13.45 18.82
C ARG A 200 -7.19 13.06 20.23
N ARG A 201 -6.62 11.96 20.75
CA ARG A 201 -6.88 11.52 22.13
C ARG A 201 -6.40 12.58 23.12
N LEU A 202 -5.20 13.11 22.94
CA LEU A 202 -4.66 14.22 23.74
C LEU A 202 -5.61 15.41 23.79
N VAL A 203 -6.01 15.94 22.62
CA VAL A 203 -6.89 17.11 22.55
C VAL A 203 -8.24 16.83 23.19
N ARG A 204 -8.82 15.64 22.96
CA ARG A 204 -10.06 15.22 23.62
C ARG A 204 -9.92 15.24 25.14
N GLU A 205 -8.84 14.68 25.67
CA GLU A 205 -8.59 14.61 27.10
C GLU A 205 -8.38 16.00 27.73
N LEU A 206 -7.72 16.91 27.02
CA LEU A 206 -7.56 18.31 27.41
C LEU A 206 -8.93 19.00 27.51
N VAL A 207 -9.76 18.89 26.46
CA VAL A 207 -11.07 19.55 26.40
C VAL A 207 -12.00 19.03 27.49
N ILE A 208 -12.06 17.71 27.72
CA ILE A 208 -12.86 17.13 28.82
C ILE A 208 -12.41 17.67 30.17
N SER A 209 -11.09 17.67 30.41
CA SER A 209 -10.54 18.06 31.71
C SER A 209 -10.76 19.54 32.04
N LEU A 210 -10.85 20.39 31.01
CA LEU A 210 -11.19 21.81 31.17
C LEU A 210 -12.70 22.05 31.30
N ALA A 211 -13.52 21.28 30.59
CA ALA A 211 -14.98 21.40 30.63
C ALA A 211 -15.58 20.91 31.96
N VAL A 212 -15.00 19.85 32.54
CA VAL A 212 -15.42 19.31 33.84
C VAL A 212 -14.62 20.02 34.94
N ALA A 213 -15.11 21.17 35.39
CA ALA A 213 -14.65 21.96 36.55
C ALA A 213 -13.19 21.70 37.03
N PRO A 214 -12.21 22.54 36.66
CA PRO A 214 -10.81 22.32 36.98
C PRO A 214 -10.59 22.26 38.50
N SER A 215 -10.14 21.11 38.99
CA SER A 215 -9.63 20.92 40.37
C SER A 215 -8.14 21.24 40.46
N ASP A 216 -7.61 21.47 41.66
CA ASP A 216 -6.19 21.80 41.91
C ASP A 216 -5.20 20.81 41.28
N GLY A 217 -5.58 19.53 41.12
CA GLY A 217 -4.75 18.50 40.48
C GLY A 217 -4.84 18.41 38.96
N THR A 218 -5.67 19.24 38.30
CA THR A 218 -5.95 19.14 36.87
C THR A 218 -4.73 19.50 36.04
N LEU A 219 -4.05 20.60 36.36
CA LEU A 219 -2.84 21.04 35.65
C LEU A 219 -1.71 20.01 35.74
N TRP A 220 -1.50 19.41 36.91
CA TRP A 220 -0.51 18.37 37.09
C TRP A 220 -0.81 17.12 36.25
N ARG A 221 -2.07 16.64 36.26
CA ARG A 221 -2.48 15.49 35.44
C ARG A 221 -2.32 15.77 33.94
N LEU A 222 -2.62 16.98 33.48
CA LEU A 222 -2.40 17.37 32.08
C LEU A 222 -0.90 17.41 31.74
N ALA A 223 -0.06 17.98 32.61
CA ALA A 223 1.38 18.03 32.43
C ALA A 223 2.01 16.62 32.35
N CYS A 224 1.63 15.71 33.25
CA CYS A 224 2.11 14.32 33.21
C CYS A 224 1.70 13.61 31.91
N ARG A 225 0.47 13.80 31.43
CA ARG A 225 0.00 13.19 30.19
C ARG A 225 0.78 13.73 29.00
N ILE A 226 0.88 15.06 28.86
CA ILE A 226 1.64 15.69 27.77
C ILE A 226 3.07 15.15 27.74
N ALA A 227 3.72 14.98 28.90
CA ALA A 227 5.05 14.38 28.97
C ALA A 227 5.10 12.93 28.46
N VAL A 228 4.15 12.08 28.87
CA VAL A 228 4.07 10.67 28.39
C VAL A 228 3.82 10.62 26.88
N TYR A 229 2.91 11.45 26.35
CA TYR A 229 2.66 11.51 24.93
C TYR A 229 3.84 12.08 24.14
N GLY A 230 4.62 12.99 24.73
CA GLY A 230 5.85 13.50 24.12
C GLY A 230 6.87 12.38 23.85
N VAL A 231 7.06 11.47 24.81
CA VAL A 231 7.95 10.30 24.63
C VAL A 231 7.42 9.33 23.57
N ALA A 232 6.10 9.07 23.56
CA ALA A 232 5.50 8.21 22.55
C ALA A 232 5.59 8.80 21.13
N LEU A 233 5.36 10.11 21.02
CA LEU A 233 5.48 10.87 19.77
C LEU A 233 6.92 10.82 19.23
N ASP A 234 7.90 11.06 20.08
CA ASP A 234 9.33 11.00 19.74
C ASP A 234 9.74 9.62 19.20
N ALA A 235 9.28 8.54 19.84
CA ALA A 235 9.54 7.18 19.38
C ALA A 235 8.91 6.90 18.01
N THR A 236 7.67 7.34 17.75
CA THR A 236 7.00 7.15 16.46
C THR A 236 7.63 8.00 15.36
N LEU A 237 8.02 9.24 15.65
CA LEU A 237 8.74 10.10 14.70
C LEU A 237 10.10 9.53 14.33
N THR A 238 10.87 9.06 15.33
CA THR A 238 12.17 8.42 15.10
C THR A 238 12.02 7.17 14.22
N HIS A 239 10.99 6.37 14.46
CA HIS A 239 10.69 5.21 13.62
C HIS A 239 10.36 5.62 12.18
N LEU A 240 9.53 6.65 11.99
CA LEU A 240 9.19 7.17 10.65
C LEU A 240 10.41 7.69 9.90
N GLU A 241 11.27 8.47 10.55
CA GLU A 241 12.52 8.98 9.95
C GLU A 241 13.40 7.83 9.47
N GLN A 242 13.62 6.81 10.31
CA GLN A 242 14.41 5.63 9.93
C GLN A 242 13.82 4.86 8.76
N ARG A 243 12.48 4.76 8.68
CA ARG A 243 11.81 4.05 7.56
C ARG A 243 11.79 4.86 6.27
N LEU A 244 11.78 6.19 6.35
CA LEU A 244 11.83 7.08 5.19
C LEU A 244 13.25 7.21 4.62
N ASP A 245 14.29 7.16 5.46
CA ASP A 245 15.68 7.23 5.01
C ASP A 245 16.24 5.89 4.49
N GLY A 246 15.57 4.77 4.81
CA GLY A 246 15.85 3.43 4.27
C GLY A 246 15.25 3.19 2.89
#